data_AF-A0A841JYI1-F1
#
_entry.id   AF-A0A841JYI1-F1
#
_cell.length_a   1.000
_cell.length_b   1.000
_cell.length_c   1.000
_cell.angle_alpha   90.00
_cell.angle_beta   90.00
_cell.angle_gamma   90.00
#
_symmetry.space_group_name_H-M   'P 1'
#
loop_
_entity.id
_entity.type
_entity.pdbx_description
1 polymer ?
#
loop_
_entity_poly.entity_id
_entity_poly.type
_entity_poly.pdbx_seq_one_letter_code
_entity_poly.pdbx_strand_id
1 'polypeptide(L)'
;MPFILRILLAGILFAAAIPSAFPQPGRDRLILKDGSYQVITKYEMKGDRVRYFSAERNEWEEIPASLIDWPATEKWKHDHDPSATKSGPADPNDPGQIEAAKIDAEEYAARNDELARMPMISPGLRLPDESGVWILDTYHGDPELVHAFQANGDLNRATEHSILHAAFGATGGAKELVRIEGATSKVQLHVDQPVIYVSLDRPADSEDTAPESALTVDTHGANAAKDKNSHSSPDSRYAIIRLNSAHNLRTAIGTEVYRLDQPRGSEDIVETTKEILPGARWMKLTLKQPLLIGEYALIEILSPHEVNLDVWDFGVNPRARENKDTRSPVETP
;
A
#
# COMPACT_ATOMS: atom_id res chain seq x y z
N MET A 1 32.33 58.01 -20.63
CA MET A 1 32.04 57.14 -21.79
C MET A 1 31.65 55.77 -21.25
N PRO A 2 30.67 55.08 -21.85
CA PRO A 2 29.36 54.81 -21.25
C PRO A 2 29.09 53.32 -20.94
N PHE A 3 28.10 53.03 -20.10
CA PHE A 3 26.89 52.23 -20.41
C PHE A 3 26.29 51.59 -19.15
N ILE A 4 25.04 51.98 -18.89
CA ILE A 4 24.10 51.29 -18.00
C ILE A 4 23.41 50.22 -18.84
N LEU A 5 23.42 48.95 -18.41
CA LEU A 5 22.35 47.96 -18.65
C LEU A 5 22.62 46.73 -17.75
N ARG A 6 21.87 46.53 -16.65
CA ARG A 6 20.70 45.62 -16.54
C ARG A 6 21.02 44.19 -17.06
N ILE A 7 20.73 43.05 -16.42
CA ILE A 7 19.99 42.61 -15.22
C ILE A 7 19.98 41.04 -15.33
N LEU A 8 19.72 40.33 -14.20
CA LEU A 8 19.18 38.96 -14.06
C LEU A 8 20.05 37.70 -14.28
N LEU A 9 20.44 37.15 -13.13
CA LEU A 9 20.18 35.80 -12.57
C LEU A 9 19.46 34.74 -13.43
N ALA A 10 20.01 33.51 -13.44
CA ALA A 10 19.37 32.19 -13.33
C ALA A 10 20.31 31.15 -13.98
N GLY A 11 20.86 30.15 -13.28
CA GLY A 11 20.11 29.08 -12.62
C GLY A 11 20.12 27.86 -13.55
N ILE A 12 21.22 27.11 -13.55
CA ILE A 12 21.37 25.87 -14.33
C ILE A 12 20.52 24.79 -13.65
N LEU A 13 19.36 24.49 -14.24
CA LEU A 13 18.52 23.35 -13.90
C LEU A 13 18.87 22.19 -14.84
N PHE A 14 19.35 21.10 -14.25
CA PHE A 14 19.52 19.80 -14.89
C PHE A 14 18.12 19.18 -15.05
N ALA A 15 17.51 19.33 -16.23
CA ALA A 15 16.27 18.63 -16.57
C ALA A 15 16.62 17.17 -16.94
N ALA A 16 16.36 16.24 -16.01
CA ALA A 16 16.34 14.82 -16.29
C ALA A 16 15.22 14.54 -17.31
N ALA A 17 15.59 13.94 -18.44
CA ALA A 17 14.69 13.60 -19.53
C ALA A 17 13.68 12.53 -19.07
N ILE A 18 12.42 12.93 -18.95
CA ILE A 18 11.28 12.02 -19.01
C ILE A 18 11.27 11.46 -20.44
N PRO A 19 11.24 10.14 -20.69
CA PRO A 19 10.97 9.63 -22.02
C PRO A 19 9.52 10.00 -22.36
N SER A 20 9.34 11.15 -22.99
CA SER A 20 8.12 11.46 -23.72
C SER A 20 8.01 10.40 -24.81
N ALA A 21 7.18 9.39 -24.58
CA ALA A 21 6.65 8.56 -25.65
C ALA A 21 5.78 9.47 -26.52
N PHE A 22 6.44 10.24 -27.41
CA PHE A 22 5.73 10.91 -28.48
C PHE A 22 5.02 9.81 -29.27
N PRO A 23 3.70 9.90 -29.48
CA PRO A 23 3.00 8.98 -30.36
C PRO A 23 3.73 9.02 -31.70
N GLN A 24 4.20 7.86 -32.14
CA GLN A 24 4.81 7.74 -33.46
C GLN A 24 3.76 8.23 -34.46
N PRO A 25 4.07 9.21 -35.33
CA PRO A 25 3.10 9.66 -36.31
C PRO A 25 2.67 8.46 -37.15
N GLY A 26 1.36 8.28 -37.32
CA GLY A 26 0.80 7.22 -38.14
C GLY A 26 1.50 7.19 -39.50
N ARG A 27 2.00 6.02 -39.89
CA ARG A 27 2.72 5.82 -41.16
C ARG A 27 1.69 5.59 -42.25
N ASP A 28 1.35 6.64 -43.00
CA ASP A 28 0.46 6.56 -44.16
C ASP A 28 1.24 6.17 -45.43
N ARG A 29 0.54 5.77 -46.49
CA ARG A 29 1.13 5.50 -47.82
C ARG A 29 0.48 6.34 -48.91
N LEU A 30 1.28 6.97 -49.77
CA LEU A 30 0.85 7.45 -51.08
C LEU A 30 1.16 6.38 -52.12
N ILE A 31 0.12 5.80 -52.71
CA ILE A 31 0.26 4.75 -53.73
C ILE A 31 0.34 5.41 -55.11
N LEU A 32 1.33 5.00 -55.90
CA LEU A 32 1.57 5.48 -57.25
C LEU A 32 0.91 4.54 -58.27
N LYS A 33 0.57 5.08 -59.45
CA LYS A 33 -0.10 4.32 -60.53
C LYS A 33 0.73 3.18 -61.11
N ASP A 34 2.05 3.19 -60.91
CA ASP A 34 2.95 2.11 -61.31
C ASP A 34 3.01 0.97 -60.28
N GLY A 35 2.27 1.09 -59.17
CA GLY A 35 2.22 0.11 -58.08
C GLY A 35 3.26 0.34 -56.99
N SER A 36 4.18 1.30 -57.15
CA SER A 36 5.09 1.71 -56.08
C SER A 36 4.39 2.61 -55.06
N TYR A 37 5.02 2.86 -53.90
CA TYR A 37 4.43 3.72 -52.87
C TYR A 37 5.50 4.53 -52.12
N GLN A 38 5.08 5.67 -51.57
CA GLN A 38 5.87 6.49 -50.66
C GLN A 38 5.29 6.37 -49.25
N VAL A 39 6.13 6.09 -48.24
CA VAL A 39 5.71 6.08 -46.83
C VAL A 39 5.78 7.50 -46.30
N ILE A 40 4.66 8.01 -45.80
CA ILE A 40 4.49 9.41 -45.43
C ILE A 40 3.91 9.57 -44.04
N THR A 41 4.12 10.73 -43.42
CA THR A 41 3.43 11.10 -42.17
C THR A 41 2.33 12.14 -42.41
N LYS A 42 2.46 12.96 -43.46
CA LYS A 42 1.45 13.93 -43.89
C LYS A 42 1.69 14.38 -45.32
N TYR A 43 0.66 14.92 -45.97
CA TYR A 43 0.76 15.54 -47.28
C TYR A 43 -0.17 16.75 -47.42
N GLU A 44 0.18 17.64 -48.36
CA GLU A 44 -0.55 18.84 -48.71
C GLU A 44 -0.65 18.96 -50.24
N MET A 45 -1.81 19.36 -50.74
CA MET A 45 -2.01 19.64 -52.17
C MET A 45 -1.51 21.05 -52.49
N LYS A 46 -0.53 21.16 -53.39
CA LYS A 46 0.01 22.43 -53.91
C LYS A 46 -0.20 22.49 -55.42
N GLY A 47 -1.40 22.93 -55.81
CA GLY A 47 -1.78 23.03 -57.22
C GLY A 47 -1.84 21.65 -57.90
N ASP A 48 -0.96 21.40 -58.86
CA ASP A 48 -0.85 20.14 -59.61
C ASP A 48 0.08 19.10 -58.93
N ARG A 49 0.69 19.47 -57.79
CA ARG A 49 1.64 18.63 -57.05
C ARG A 49 1.15 18.33 -55.65
N VAL A 50 1.55 17.17 -55.15
CA VAL A 50 1.42 16.77 -53.75
C VAL A 50 2.76 16.94 -53.08
N ARG A 51 2.79 17.76 -52.04
CA ARG A 51 3.94 17.91 -51.17
C ARG A 51 3.73 17.00 -49.97
N TYR A 52 4.58 16.00 -49.77
CA TYR A 52 4.46 15.05 -48.66
C TYR A 52 5.71 15.03 -47.79
N PHE A 53 5.55 14.66 -46.53
CA PHE A 53 6.65 14.46 -45.60
C PHE A 53 7.02 12.97 -45.56
N SER A 54 8.20 12.63 -46.07
CA SER A 54 8.71 11.26 -46.15
C SER A 54 8.99 10.73 -44.74
N ALA A 55 8.38 9.61 -44.38
CA ALA A 55 8.61 8.96 -43.08
C ALA A 55 9.99 8.29 -42.99
N GLU A 56 10.63 8.04 -44.14
CA GLU A 56 11.94 7.40 -44.21
C GLU A 56 13.07 8.43 -44.17
N ARG A 57 12.88 9.55 -44.89
CA ARG A 57 13.91 10.59 -45.04
C ARG A 57 13.70 11.79 -44.13
N ASN A 58 12.55 11.88 -43.45
CA ASN A 58 12.17 13.00 -42.58
C ASN A 58 12.30 14.37 -43.27
N GLU A 59 11.96 14.42 -44.56
CA GLU A 59 12.03 15.63 -45.37
C GLU A 59 10.76 15.80 -46.22
N TRP A 60 10.56 17.02 -46.71
CA TRP A 60 9.46 17.34 -47.63
C TRP A 60 9.86 17.04 -49.07
N GLU A 61 9.08 16.19 -49.73
CA GLU A 61 9.24 15.82 -51.13
C GLU A 61 7.99 16.23 -51.93
N GLU A 62 8.13 16.32 -53.25
CA GLU A 62 7.04 16.73 -54.15
C GLU A 62 6.89 15.76 -55.31
N ILE A 63 5.66 15.31 -55.54
CA ILE A 63 5.29 14.45 -56.67
C ILE A 63 4.06 15.02 -57.40
N PRO A 64 3.97 14.91 -58.73
CA PRO A 64 2.76 15.27 -59.45
C PRO A 64 1.55 14.48 -58.94
N ALA A 65 0.44 15.18 -58.67
CA ALA A 65 -0.79 14.55 -58.19
C ALA A 65 -1.40 13.55 -59.20
N SER A 66 -1.04 13.69 -60.48
CA SER A 66 -1.45 12.79 -61.56
C SER A 66 -0.79 11.41 -61.52
N LEU A 67 0.34 11.25 -60.82
CA LEU A 67 1.04 9.98 -60.65
C LEU A 67 0.53 9.15 -59.47
N ILE A 68 -0.24 9.78 -58.57
CA ILE A 68 -0.83 9.12 -57.41
C ILE A 68 -2.10 8.38 -57.85
N ASP A 69 -2.20 7.13 -57.43
CA ASP A 69 -3.44 6.36 -57.44
C ASP A 69 -4.23 6.72 -56.17
N TRP A 70 -5.09 7.73 -56.29
CA TRP A 70 -5.93 8.19 -55.18
C TRP A 70 -6.90 7.12 -54.69
N PRO A 71 -7.61 6.36 -55.57
CA PRO A 71 -8.42 5.24 -55.12
C PRO A 71 -7.65 4.21 -54.28
N ALA A 72 -6.43 3.84 -54.69
CA ALA A 72 -5.62 2.90 -53.93
C ALA A 72 -5.11 3.52 -52.61
N THR A 73 -4.70 4.78 -52.64
CA THR A 73 -4.26 5.55 -51.47
C THR A 73 -5.37 5.66 -50.42
N GLU A 74 -6.59 6.03 -50.84
CA GLU A 74 -7.75 6.15 -49.95
C GLU A 74 -8.18 4.78 -49.41
N LYS A 75 -8.18 3.73 -50.25
CA LYS A 75 -8.45 2.37 -49.81
C LYS A 75 -7.44 1.91 -48.76
N TRP A 76 -6.15 2.15 -49.00
CA TRP A 76 -5.10 1.80 -48.04
C TRP A 76 -5.29 2.54 -46.72
N LYS A 77 -5.58 3.85 -46.77
CA LYS A 77 -5.87 4.66 -45.58
C LYS A 77 -7.10 4.15 -44.83
N HIS A 78 -8.16 3.74 -45.53
CA HIS A 78 -9.35 3.17 -44.91
C HIS A 78 -9.05 1.82 -44.23
N ASP A 79 -8.31 0.94 -44.90
CA ASP A 79 -7.98 -0.40 -44.38
C ASP A 79 -6.93 -0.36 -43.24
N HIS A 80 -6.13 0.71 -43.15
CA HIS A 80 -5.03 0.87 -42.19
C HIS A 80 -5.21 2.06 -41.25
N ASP A 81 -6.42 2.62 -41.15
CA ASP A 81 -6.73 3.63 -40.15
C ASP A 81 -6.65 2.95 -38.76
N PRO A 82 -5.79 3.39 -37.83
CA PRO A 82 -5.74 2.86 -36.47
C PRO A 82 -7.07 3.04 -35.70
N SER A 83 -8.01 3.84 -36.22
CA SER A 83 -9.40 3.94 -35.73
C SER A 83 -10.38 2.96 -36.39
N ALA A 84 -10.06 2.38 -37.55
CA ALA A 84 -10.88 1.36 -38.20
C ALA A 84 -10.83 0.01 -37.47
N THR A 85 -9.76 -0.28 -36.72
CA THR A 85 -9.71 -1.44 -35.79
C THR A 85 -10.51 -1.20 -34.49
N LYS A 86 -11.06 0.01 -34.28
CA LYS A 86 -11.83 0.38 -33.08
C LYS A 86 -13.29 0.74 -33.35
N SER A 87 -13.81 0.53 -34.56
CA SER A 87 -15.16 0.97 -34.93
C SER A 87 -15.95 -0.06 -35.73
N GLY A 88 -16.03 -1.29 -35.22
CA GLY A 88 -17.23 -2.12 -35.34
C GLY A 88 -17.96 -2.13 -33.98
N PRO A 89 -19.28 -2.37 -33.90
CA PRO A 89 -19.89 -2.74 -32.62
C PRO A 89 -19.07 -3.91 -32.06
N ALA A 90 -18.63 -3.81 -30.80
CA ALA A 90 -17.86 -4.86 -30.13
C ALA A 90 -18.54 -6.21 -30.40
N ASP A 91 -17.90 -7.09 -31.17
CA ASP A 91 -18.35 -8.47 -31.25
C ASP A 91 -17.96 -9.11 -29.92
N PRO A 92 -18.91 -9.42 -29.02
CA PRO A 92 -18.59 -9.96 -27.72
C PRO A 92 -17.91 -11.35 -27.81
N ASN A 93 -17.88 -11.95 -29.00
CA ASN A 93 -17.34 -13.28 -29.26
C ASN A 93 -15.99 -13.27 -30.00
N ASP A 94 -15.40 -12.11 -30.31
CA ASP A 94 -14.08 -12.05 -30.93
C ASP A 94 -12.99 -12.52 -29.93
N PRO A 95 -12.25 -13.61 -30.22
CA PRO A 95 -11.25 -14.14 -29.30
C PRO A 95 -10.19 -13.12 -28.89
N GLY A 96 -9.81 -12.19 -29.79
CA GLY A 96 -8.83 -11.14 -29.49
C GLY A 96 -9.34 -10.11 -28.48
N GLN A 97 -10.61 -9.74 -28.57
CA GLN A 97 -11.26 -8.81 -27.62
C GLN A 97 -11.53 -9.46 -26.27
N ILE A 98 -11.92 -10.74 -26.25
CA ILE A 98 -12.10 -11.51 -25.02
C ILE A 98 -10.77 -11.62 -24.27
N GLU A 99 -9.68 -11.91 -24.98
CA GLU A 99 -8.36 -12.03 -24.37
C GLU A 99 -7.83 -10.68 -23.87
N ALA A 100 -7.98 -9.60 -24.65
CA ALA A 100 -7.63 -8.26 -24.21
C ALA A 100 -8.43 -7.83 -22.96
N ALA A 101 -9.74 -8.09 -22.93
CA ALA A 101 -10.58 -7.78 -21.78
C ALA A 101 -10.20 -8.59 -20.52
N LYS A 102 -9.76 -9.85 -20.69
CA LYS A 102 -9.22 -10.64 -19.57
C LYS A 102 -7.91 -10.06 -19.04
N ILE A 103 -6.97 -9.71 -19.91
CA ILE A 103 -5.68 -9.12 -19.52
C ILE A 103 -5.92 -7.79 -18.79
N ASP A 104 -6.78 -6.92 -19.31
CA ASP A 104 -7.13 -5.66 -18.66
C ASP A 104 -7.77 -5.89 -17.27
N ALA A 105 -8.65 -6.89 -17.16
CA ALA A 105 -9.28 -7.27 -15.89
C ALA A 105 -8.27 -7.84 -14.89
N GLU A 106 -7.32 -8.66 -15.35
CA GLU A 106 -6.23 -9.21 -14.54
C GLU A 106 -5.27 -8.11 -14.08
N GLU A 107 -4.85 -7.18 -14.95
CA GLU A 107 -4.01 -6.04 -14.56
C GLU A 107 -4.74 -5.14 -13.55
N TYR A 108 -6.02 -4.86 -13.78
CA TYR A 108 -6.83 -4.10 -12.84
C TYR A 108 -6.96 -4.81 -11.49
N ALA A 109 -7.17 -6.13 -11.48
CA ALA A 109 -7.21 -6.93 -10.26
C ALA A 109 -5.86 -6.90 -9.52
N ALA A 110 -4.74 -7.08 -10.23
CA ALA A 110 -3.40 -7.05 -9.67
C ALA A 110 -3.07 -5.68 -9.05
N ARG A 111 -3.40 -4.59 -9.74
CA ARG A 111 -3.22 -3.22 -9.22
C ARG A 111 -4.06 -2.98 -7.97
N ASN A 112 -5.30 -3.46 -7.94
CA ASN A 112 -6.14 -3.32 -6.75
C ASN A 112 -5.63 -4.15 -5.59
N ASP A 113 -5.11 -5.36 -5.83
CA ASP A 113 -4.50 -6.18 -4.79
C ASP A 113 -3.24 -5.52 -4.19
N GLU A 114 -2.40 -4.94 -5.04
CA GLU A 114 -1.25 -4.14 -4.60
C GLU A 114 -1.65 -2.92 -3.76
N LEU A 115 -2.64 -2.15 -4.22
CA LEU A 115 -3.16 -1.01 -3.45
C LEU A 115 -3.83 -1.43 -2.14
N ALA A 116 -4.39 -2.63 -2.09
CA ALA A 116 -5.00 -3.19 -0.89
C ALA A 116 -3.98 -3.75 0.11
N ARG A 117 -2.77 -4.14 -0.34
CA ARG A 117 -1.64 -4.45 0.56
C ARG A 117 -1.15 -3.24 1.32
N MET A 118 -1.08 -2.09 0.64
CA MET A 118 -0.55 -0.83 1.17
C MET A 118 -1.61 0.29 1.13
N PRO A 119 -2.72 0.14 1.88
CA PRO A 119 -3.80 1.10 1.84
C PRO A 119 -3.32 2.48 2.32
N MET A 120 -3.83 3.52 1.67
CA MET A 120 -3.60 4.90 2.08
C MET A 120 -4.49 5.22 3.28
N ILE A 121 -3.86 5.61 4.39
CA ILE A 121 -4.53 5.86 5.68
C ILE A 121 -4.63 7.35 6.02
N SER A 122 -3.79 8.18 5.40
CA SER A 122 -3.80 9.64 5.44
C SER A 122 -3.20 10.16 4.12
N PRO A 123 -3.46 11.40 3.68
CA PRO A 123 -2.85 11.92 2.45
C PRO A 123 -1.32 11.74 2.44
N GLY A 124 -0.80 11.06 1.42
CA GLY A 124 0.63 10.76 1.31
C GLY A 124 1.15 9.66 2.23
N LEU A 125 0.34 9.09 3.13
CA LEU A 125 0.76 8.09 4.10
C LEU A 125 0.03 6.75 3.88
N ARG A 126 0.81 5.69 3.68
CA ARG A 126 0.32 4.32 3.45
C ARG A 126 0.82 3.38 4.53
N LEU A 127 0.05 2.33 4.80
CA LEU A 127 0.57 1.18 5.55
C LEU A 127 1.66 0.47 4.72
N PRO A 128 2.70 -0.07 5.38
CA PRO A 128 3.74 -0.83 4.69
C PRO A 128 3.25 -2.21 4.28
N ASP A 129 3.98 -2.87 3.38
CA ASP A 129 3.80 -4.32 3.09
C ASP A 129 4.60 -5.15 4.13
N GLU A 130 4.36 -4.88 5.41
CA GLU A 130 5.06 -5.48 6.56
C GLU A 130 4.04 -5.86 7.63
N SER A 131 4.13 -7.08 8.17
CA SER A 131 3.31 -7.51 9.31
C SER A 131 3.74 -6.78 10.58
N GLY A 132 2.79 -6.52 11.48
CA GLY A 132 3.03 -5.85 12.76
C GLY A 132 1.85 -4.98 13.21
N VAL A 133 2.11 -4.17 14.22
CA VAL A 133 1.16 -3.18 14.75
C VAL A 133 1.71 -1.79 14.47
N TRP A 134 0.92 -0.98 13.74
CA TRP A 134 1.28 0.37 13.35
C TRP A 134 0.30 1.36 13.93
N ILE A 135 0.80 2.47 14.49
CA ILE A 135 -0.02 3.47 15.18
C ILE A 135 0.11 4.79 14.44
N LEU A 136 -1.02 5.35 14.01
CA LEU A 136 -1.09 6.69 13.45
C LEU A 136 -1.05 7.70 14.60
N ASP A 137 0.05 8.45 14.64
CA ASP A 137 0.28 9.56 15.56
C ASP A 137 0.25 10.89 14.80
N THR A 138 0.32 12.00 15.53
CA THR A 138 0.49 13.33 14.96
C THR A 138 1.49 14.11 15.79
N TYR A 139 2.71 14.26 15.25
CA TYR A 139 3.78 15.01 15.89
C TYR A 139 3.84 16.43 15.34
N HIS A 140 3.71 17.44 16.21
CA HIS A 140 3.72 18.86 15.82
C HIS A 140 2.73 19.27 14.70
N GLY A 141 1.67 18.48 14.50
CA GLY A 141 0.65 18.72 13.47
C GLY A 141 0.83 17.87 12.20
N ASP A 142 1.95 17.16 12.08
CA ASP A 142 2.24 16.28 10.96
C ASP A 142 1.85 14.84 11.29
N PRO A 143 1.02 14.17 10.46
CA PRO A 143 0.65 12.79 10.70
C PRO A 143 1.84 11.86 10.43
N GLU A 144 2.10 10.93 11.33
CA GLU A 144 3.17 9.95 11.18
C GLU A 144 2.72 8.54 11.58
N LEU A 145 3.31 7.52 10.98
CA LEU A 145 3.06 6.13 11.33
C LEU A 145 4.22 5.58 12.16
N VAL A 146 3.91 5.10 13.35
CA VAL A 146 4.87 4.56 14.31
C VAL A 146 4.71 3.04 14.40
N HIS A 147 5.81 2.29 14.34
CA HIS A 147 5.78 0.84 14.55
C HIS A 147 5.77 0.53 16.05
N ALA A 148 4.78 -0.22 16.52
CA ALA A 148 4.72 -0.70 17.89
C ALA A 148 5.36 -2.10 17.97
N PHE A 149 6.23 -2.29 18.96
CA PHE A 149 6.95 -3.55 19.16
C PHE A 149 6.31 -4.36 20.29
N GLN A 150 6.36 -5.69 20.20
CA GLN A 150 5.95 -6.54 21.32
C GLN A 150 6.90 -6.35 22.50
N ALA A 151 6.33 -6.09 23.68
CA ALA A 151 7.08 -5.73 24.88
C ALA A 151 7.80 -6.91 25.54
N ASN A 152 7.25 -8.12 25.40
CA ASN A 152 7.67 -9.33 26.13
C ASN A 152 8.13 -10.50 25.22
N GLY A 153 8.15 -10.30 23.90
CA GLY A 153 8.55 -11.33 22.94
C GLY A 153 10.06 -11.60 22.98
N ASP A 154 10.46 -12.85 22.68
CA ASP A 154 11.86 -13.23 22.51
C ASP A 154 12.58 -12.27 21.55
N LEU A 155 13.78 -11.84 21.94
CA LEU A 155 14.65 -10.83 21.30
C LEU A 155 15.00 -11.09 19.81
N ASN A 156 14.48 -12.13 19.18
CA ASN A 156 14.78 -12.57 17.82
C ASN A 156 13.61 -12.45 16.81
N ARG A 157 12.48 -11.81 17.16
CA ARG A 157 11.24 -11.83 16.35
C ARG A 157 10.58 -10.45 16.19
N ALA A 158 11.33 -9.43 15.76
CA ALA A 158 10.81 -8.07 15.62
C ALA A 158 9.66 -7.89 14.57
N THR A 159 9.29 -8.95 13.85
CA THR A 159 8.29 -8.95 12.77
C THR A 159 7.21 -10.02 12.91
N GLU A 160 7.24 -10.86 13.96
CA GLU A 160 6.28 -11.95 14.14
C GLU A 160 5.38 -11.71 15.35
N HIS A 161 4.09 -12.02 15.22
CA HIS A 161 3.11 -11.93 16.30
C HIS A 161 3.25 -13.17 17.21
N SER A 162 3.94 -13.01 18.33
CA SER A 162 4.03 -14.06 19.34
C SER A 162 2.72 -14.16 20.13
N ILE A 163 2.35 -15.38 20.56
CA ILE A 163 1.21 -15.62 21.45
C ILE A 163 1.68 -16.32 22.71
N LEU A 164 1.52 -15.64 23.84
CA LEU A 164 1.69 -16.20 25.17
C LEU A 164 0.35 -16.17 25.89
N HIS A 165 -0.21 -17.35 26.19
CA HIS A 165 -1.56 -17.44 26.72
C HIS A 165 -1.58 -17.31 28.25
N ALA A 166 -2.54 -16.55 28.79
CA ALA A 166 -2.88 -16.59 30.20
C ALA A 166 -4.40 -16.60 30.45
N ALA A 167 -4.83 -17.52 31.30
CA ALA A 167 -6.20 -17.58 31.79
C ALA A 167 -6.40 -16.61 32.97
N PHE A 168 -7.54 -15.92 33.02
CA PHE A 168 -7.90 -15.00 34.09
C PHE A 168 -9.34 -15.21 34.60
N GLY A 169 -9.63 -14.84 35.86
CA GLY A 169 -10.93 -15.07 36.49
C GLY A 169 -11.15 -14.32 37.80
N ALA A 170 -12.42 -14.20 38.22
CA ALA A 170 -12.88 -13.38 39.35
C ALA A 170 -12.29 -13.74 40.73
N THR A 171 -11.80 -14.96 40.93
CA THR A 171 -11.41 -15.50 42.26
C THR A 171 -9.93 -15.86 42.39
N GLY A 172 -9.07 -15.56 41.43
CA GLY A 172 -7.64 -15.87 41.55
C GLY A 172 -6.80 -15.88 40.29
N GLY A 173 -7.11 -15.04 39.29
CA GLY A 173 -6.20 -14.85 38.13
C GLY A 173 -4.84 -14.24 38.52
N ALA A 174 -3.87 -14.32 37.62
CA ALA A 174 -2.52 -13.77 37.81
C ALA A 174 -2.57 -12.34 38.39
N LYS A 175 -1.90 -12.13 39.53
CA LYS A 175 -1.87 -10.81 40.21
C LYS A 175 -1.28 -9.71 39.32
N GLU A 176 -0.48 -10.09 38.34
CA GLU A 176 0.18 -9.21 37.39
C GLU A 176 0.17 -9.95 36.05
N LEU A 177 -0.83 -9.66 35.22
CA LEU A 177 -1.05 -10.34 33.96
C LEU A 177 0.00 -9.90 32.94
N VAL A 178 0.29 -8.60 32.90
CA VAL A 178 1.33 -8.00 32.08
C VAL A 178 2.38 -7.41 33.00
N ARG A 179 3.65 -7.72 32.70
CA ARG A 179 4.83 -7.15 33.35
C ARG A 179 5.84 -6.80 32.26
N ILE A 180 6.24 -5.53 32.21
CA ILE A 180 7.16 -5.00 31.21
C ILE A 180 8.27 -4.24 31.93
N GLU A 181 9.51 -4.47 31.53
CA GLU A 181 10.65 -3.74 32.08
C GLU A 181 10.73 -2.29 31.54
N GLY A 182 11.20 -1.38 32.40
CA GLY A 182 11.34 0.03 32.09
C GLY A 182 10.15 0.85 32.56
N ALA A 183 10.42 2.06 33.05
CA ALA A 183 9.41 3.00 33.53
C ALA A 183 8.57 3.65 32.42
N THR A 184 9.04 3.63 31.17
CA THR A 184 8.41 4.30 30.02
C THR A 184 8.59 3.49 28.75
N SER A 185 7.61 3.51 27.86
CA SER A 185 7.71 2.90 26.54
C SER A 185 8.71 3.65 25.67
N LYS A 186 9.32 2.92 24.72
CA LYS A 186 10.12 3.51 23.64
C LYS A 186 9.25 4.27 22.64
N VAL A 187 7.99 3.86 22.48
CA VAL A 187 6.99 4.53 21.64
C VAL A 187 6.19 5.48 22.51
N GLN A 188 6.18 6.76 22.17
CA GLN A 188 5.45 7.80 22.88
C GLN A 188 4.59 8.56 21.88
N LEU A 189 3.28 8.39 22.00
CA LEU A 189 2.28 9.02 21.14
C LEU A 189 1.98 10.44 21.62
N HIS A 190 1.65 11.32 20.67
CA HIS A 190 1.42 12.73 20.91
C HIS A 190 -0.07 13.11 20.88
N VAL A 191 -0.92 12.19 20.41
CA VAL A 191 -2.39 12.33 20.41
C VAL A 191 -3.06 11.44 21.46
N ASP A 192 -4.23 11.86 21.93
CA ASP A 192 -5.04 11.11 22.91
C ASP A 192 -5.99 10.08 22.26
N GLN A 193 -6.18 10.13 20.95
CA GLN A 193 -7.00 9.19 20.19
C GLN A 193 -6.23 8.67 18.97
N PRO A 194 -5.16 7.88 19.18
CA PRO A 194 -4.44 7.27 18.09
C PRO A 194 -5.34 6.28 17.32
N VAL A 195 -5.08 6.11 16.03
CA VAL A 195 -5.67 5.01 15.24
C VAL A 195 -4.61 3.92 15.12
N ILE A 196 -4.99 2.68 15.44
CA ILE A 196 -4.07 1.55 15.43
C ILE A 196 -4.41 0.62 14.27
N TYR A 197 -3.42 0.12 13.56
CA TYR A 197 -3.54 -0.81 12.45
C TYR A 197 -2.80 -2.09 12.79
N VAL A 198 -3.51 -3.21 12.78
CA VAL A 198 -2.97 -4.54 13.06
C VAL A 198 -2.97 -5.32 11.76
N SER A 199 -1.81 -5.88 11.39
CA SER A 199 -1.72 -6.76 10.22
C SER A 199 -2.51 -8.06 10.46
N LEU A 200 -3.24 -8.48 9.45
CA LEU A 200 -3.96 -9.74 9.41
C LEU A 200 -3.26 -10.65 8.42
N ASP A 201 -2.79 -11.80 8.86
CA ASP A 201 -2.34 -12.82 7.92
C ASP A 201 -3.54 -13.66 7.50
N ARG A 202 -3.72 -13.78 6.19
CA ARG A 202 -4.71 -14.70 5.64
C ARG A 202 -4.20 -16.12 5.89
N PRO A 203 -5.03 -17.08 6.36
CA PRO A 203 -4.68 -18.48 6.20
C PRO A 203 -4.36 -18.71 4.71
N ALA A 204 -3.30 -19.47 4.46
CA ALA A 204 -2.77 -19.75 3.14
C ALA A 204 -3.82 -20.41 2.22
N ASP A 205 -4.61 -19.57 1.57
CA ASP A 205 -5.32 -19.86 0.33
C ASP A 205 -4.53 -19.31 -0.86
N SER A 206 -3.34 -18.74 -0.62
CA SER A 206 -2.32 -18.59 -1.65
C SER A 206 -1.64 -19.93 -1.85
N GLU A 207 -1.74 -20.47 -3.05
CA GLU A 207 -0.94 -21.59 -3.52
C GLU A 207 0.56 -21.29 -3.38
N ASP A 208 1.11 -21.51 -2.19
CA ASP A 208 2.52 -21.87 -2.05
C ASP A 208 2.64 -23.34 -2.46
N THR A 209 2.49 -23.59 -3.76
CA THR A 209 3.18 -24.73 -4.35
C THR A 209 4.66 -24.39 -4.29
N ALA A 210 5.31 -24.85 -3.22
CA ALA A 210 6.77 -24.93 -3.19
C ALA A 210 7.21 -25.59 -4.50
N PRO A 211 8.23 -25.03 -5.21
CA PRO A 211 8.73 -25.68 -6.42
C PRO A 211 9.13 -27.12 -6.07
N GLU A 212 8.82 -28.08 -6.95
CA GLU A 212 9.04 -29.53 -6.76
C GLU A 212 10.50 -29.94 -6.42
N SER A 213 11.42 -28.97 -6.32
CA SER A 213 12.82 -29.15 -5.99
C SER A 213 13.20 -28.76 -4.55
N ALA A 214 12.24 -28.42 -3.69
CA ALA A 214 12.53 -28.16 -2.28
C ALA A 214 12.79 -29.48 -1.52
N LEU A 215 14.06 -29.73 -1.17
CA LEU A 215 14.48 -30.83 -0.31
C LEU A 215 13.76 -30.75 1.04
N THR A 216 12.86 -31.70 1.29
CA THR A 216 12.26 -31.91 2.61
C THR A 216 13.22 -32.68 3.50
N VAL A 217 13.52 -32.14 4.67
CA VAL A 217 14.32 -32.81 5.70
C VAL A 217 13.38 -33.32 6.78
N ASP A 218 13.33 -34.63 7.00
CA ASP A 218 12.50 -35.28 8.02
C ASP A 218 13.02 -35.00 9.44
N THR A 219 12.44 -33.99 10.12
CA THR A 219 12.82 -33.62 11.50
C THR A 219 12.09 -34.43 12.59
N HIS A 220 11.70 -35.68 12.33
CA HIS A 220 11.22 -36.64 13.33
C HIS A 220 10.28 -36.05 14.40
N GLY A 221 9.18 -35.42 13.97
CA GLY A 221 8.03 -35.14 14.83
C GLY A 221 8.21 -34.09 15.95
N ALA A 222 9.34 -33.38 16.03
CA ALA A 222 9.54 -32.32 17.03
C ALA A 222 8.87 -30.97 16.68
N ASN A 223 8.25 -30.84 15.50
CA ASN A 223 7.53 -29.64 15.04
C ASN A 223 6.05 -29.94 14.69
N ALA A 224 5.44 -30.94 15.34
CA ALA A 224 4.07 -31.35 15.06
C ALA A 224 2.98 -30.51 15.78
N ALA A 225 3.33 -29.34 16.31
CA ALA A 225 2.37 -28.26 16.50
C ALA A 225 2.68 -27.19 15.44
N LYS A 226 2.03 -27.31 14.27
CA LYS A 226 1.78 -26.12 13.44
C LYS A 226 0.90 -25.22 14.32
N ASP A 227 1.48 -24.28 15.05
CA ASP A 227 0.72 -23.22 15.70
C ASP A 227 0.07 -22.41 14.58
N LYS A 228 -1.18 -22.78 14.25
CA LYS A 228 -1.94 -22.19 13.15
C LYS A 228 -2.35 -20.74 13.40
N ASN A 229 -1.93 -20.14 14.51
CA ASN A 229 -2.41 -18.86 15.00
C ASN A 229 -1.26 -17.88 15.33
N SER A 230 -0.08 -17.94 14.73
CA SER A 230 0.98 -16.95 14.96
C SER A 230 0.69 -15.55 14.39
N HIS A 231 -0.57 -15.24 14.06
CA HIS A 231 -1.00 -13.97 13.46
C HIS A 231 -2.40 -13.59 13.92
N SER A 232 -2.65 -12.28 14.02
CA SER A 232 -3.95 -11.71 14.34
C SER A 232 -4.99 -12.10 13.29
N SER A 233 -6.17 -12.55 13.73
CA SER A 233 -7.26 -12.94 12.84
C SER A 233 -8.28 -11.79 12.67
N PRO A 234 -9.07 -11.78 11.59
CA PRO A 234 -10.18 -10.83 11.44
C PRO A 234 -11.19 -10.87 12.60
N ASP A 235 -11.29 -12.02 13.28
CA ASP A 235 -12.17 -12.23 14.43
C ASP A 235 -11.56 -11.81 15.76
N SER A 236 -10.23 -11.64 15.83
CA SER A 236 -9.51 -11.16 17.02
C SER A 236 -10.15 -9.87 17.56
N ARG A 237 -10.13 -9.74 18.90
CA ARG A 237 -10.58 -8.53 19.60
C ARG A 237 -9.40 -7.91 20.32
N TYR A 238 -9.41 -6.58 20.39
CA TYR A 238 -8.34 -5.81 21.01
C TYR A 238 -8.89 -4.82 22.02
N ALA A 239 -8.17 -4.64 23.11
CA ALA A 239 -8.41 -3.57 24.07
C ALA A 239 -7.08 -2.89 24.42
N ILE A 240 -7.17 -1.67 24.92
CA ILE A 240 -6.04 -0.93 25.45
C ILE A 240 -6.17 -0.93 26.96
N ILE A 241 -5.10 -1.32 27.66
CA ILE A 241 -5.03 -1.31 29.11
C ILE A 241 -4.04 -0.24 29.57
N ARG A 242 -4.39 0.47 30.63
CA ARG A 242 -3.48 1.39 31.30
C ARG A 242 -2.50 0.59 32.17
N LEU A 243 -1.22 0.95 32.11
CA LEU A 243 -0.17 0.32 32.88
C LEU A 243 0.17 1.14 34.13
N ASN A 244 0.32 0.46 35.25
CA ASN A 244 0.89 1.05 36.46
C ASN A 244 2.41 1.07 36.35
N SER A 245 3.00 2.27 36.38
CA SER A 245 4.44 2.45 36.33
C SER A 245 5.00 2.63 37.73
N ALA A 246 5.70 1.62 38.25
CA ALA A 246 6.33 1.67 39.57
C ALA A 246 7.64 0.86 39.58
N HIS A 247 8.64 1.33 40.32
CA HIS A 247 9.92 0.63 40.49
C HIS A 247 10.61 0.19 39.18
N ASN A 248 10.53 1.02 38.13
CA ASN A 248 11.05 0.74 36.79
C ASN A 248 10.42 -0.50 36.11
N LEU A 249 9.17 -0.78 36.46
CA LEU A 249 8.32 -1.78 35.85
C LEU A 249 7.00 -1.14 35.45
N ARG A 250 6.41 -1.62 34.37
CA ARG A 250 5.06 -1.29 33.92
C ARG A 250 4.21 -2.55 33.97
N THR A 251 3.09 -2.48 34.68
CA THR A 251 2.34 -3.67 35.08
C THR A 251 0.84 -3.48 34.91
N ALA A 252 0.11 -4.56 34.66
CA ALA A 252 -1.36 -4.57 34.65
C ALA A 252 -1.90 -5.79 35.39
N ILE A 253 -2.97 -5.59 36.17
CA ILE A 253 -3.55 -6.62 37.03
C ILE A 253 -4.67 -7.34 36.27
N GLY A 254 -4.68 -8.68 36.28
CA GLY A 254 -5.65 -9.47 35.51
C GLY A 254 -7.12 -9.25 35.87
N THR A 255 -7.41 -8.67 37.04
CA THR A 255 -8.79 -8.31 37.44
C THR A 255 -9.36 -7.14 36.64
N GLU A 256 -8.53 -6.25 36.09
CA GLU A 256 -8.98 -5.20 35.19
C GLU A 256 -9.43 -5.83 33.88
N VAL A 257 -8.61 -6.69 33.29
CA VAL A 257 -8.89 -7.39 32.03
C VAL A 257 -10.16 -8.25 32.11
N TYR A 258 -10.41 -8.91 33.26
CA TYR A 258 -11.66 -9.65 33.52
C TYR A 258 -12.94 -8.77 33.44
N ARG A 259 -12.85 -7.45 33.66
CA ARG A 259 -14.00 -6.55 33.61
C ARG A 259 -14.33 -6.03 32.22
N LEU A 260 -13.54 -6.38 31.20
CA LEU A 260 -13.80 -5.93 29.82
C LEU A 260 -15.23 -6.30 29.35
N ASP A 261 -15.73 -7.49 29.71
CA ASP A 261 -17.07 -7.94 29.32
C ASP A 261 -18.16 -7.48 30.31
N GLN A 262 -17.85 -6.62 31.29
CA GLN A 262 -18.82 -6.12 32.28
C GLN A 262 -19.38 -4.74 31.89
N PRO A 263 -20.68 -4.46 32.15
CA PRO A 263 -21.33 -3.20 31.74
C PRO A 263 -20.79 -1.93 32.41
N ARG A 264 -19.93 -2.07 33.42
CA ARG A 264 -19.15 -0.97 33.99
C ARG A 264 -17.69 -1.25 33.68
N GLY A 265 -17.23 -0.80 32.50
CA GLY A 265 -15.81 -0.83 32.16
C GLY A 265 -14.96 -0.19 33.27
N SER A 266 -13.76 -0.69 33.47
CA SER A 266 -12.78 -0.03 34.36
C SER A 266 -12.20 1.20 33.66
N GLU A 267 -11.91 2.26 34.41
CA GLU A 267 -11.21 3.45 33.89
C GLU A 267 -9.85 3.09 33.25
N ASP A 268 -9.27 1.96 33.67
CA ASP A 268 -7.98 1.44 33.20
C ASP A 268 -8.08 0.63 31.91
N ILE A 269 -9.28 0.49 31.32
CA ILE A 269 -9.49 -0.20 30.05
C ILE A 269 -10.21 0.69 29.07
N VAL A 270 -9.67 0.74 27.86
CA VAL A 270 -10.21 1.46 26.72
C VAL A 270 -10.55 0.46 25.63
N GLU A 271 -11.84 0.31 25.39
CA GLU A 271 -12.36 -0.53 24.33
C GLU A 271 -12.05 0.07 22.95
N THR A 272 -11.90 -0.82 21.96
CA THR A 272 -11.72 -0.45 20.56
C THR A 272 -12.89 -0.92 19.70
N THR A 273 -13.15 -0.22 18.60
CA THR A 273 -13.93 -0.72 17.48
C THR A 273 -12.98 -1.17 16.38
N LYS A 274 -13.35 -2.24 15.66
CA LYS A 274 -12.56 -2.76 14.55
C LYS A 274 -13.25 -2.57 13.19
N GLU A 275 -12.45 -2.29 12.18
CA GLU A 275 -12.83 -2.18 10.77
C GLU A 275 -11.79 -2.94 9.93
N ILE A 276 -12.24 -3.86 9.07
CA ILE A 276 -11.34 -4.57 8.15
C ILE A 276 -11.16 -3.73 6.90
N LEU A 277 -9.91 -3.38 6.58
CA LEU A 277 -9.59 -2.57 5.40
C LEU A 277 -9.69 -3.42 4.10
N PRO A 278 -9.83 -2.77 2.92
CA PRO A 278 -9.79 -3.47 1.63
C PRO A 278 -8.60 -4.43 1.52
N GLY A 279 -8.82 -5.59 0.89
CA GLY A 279 -7.82 -6.68 0.81
C GLY A 279 -7.75 -7.58 2.04
N ALA A 280 -8.41 -7.20 3.14
CA ALA A 280 -8.47 -7.98 4.38
C ALA A 280 -7.10 -8.33 4.99
N ARG A 281 -6.08 -7.50 4.74
CA ARG A 281 -4.73 -7.62 5.32
C ARG A 281 -4.52 -6.75 6.55
N TRP A 282 -5.45 -5.86 6.83
CA TRP A 282 -5.32 -4.87 7.90
C TRP A 282 -6.62 -4.74 8.66
N MET A 283 -6.53 -4.77 9.98
CA MET A 283 -7.58 -4.37 10.90
C MET A 283 -7.25 -2.99 11.44
N LYS A 284 -8.15 -2.03 11.21
CA LYS A 284 -8.10 -0.71 11.83
C LYS A 284 -8.85 -0.75 13.15
N LEU A 285 -8.22 -0.30 14.21
CA LEU A 285 -8.75 -0.15 15.55
C LEU A 285 -8.92 1.34 15.88
N THR A 286 -10.12 1.72 16.32
CA THR A 286 -10.42 3.07 16.79
C THR A 286 -10.85 3.02 18.24
N LEU A 287 -10.31 3.90 19.08
CA LEU A 287 -10.62 3.94 20.50
C LEU A 287 -12.03 4.50 20.73
N LYS A 288 -12.77 3.92 21.68
CA LYS A 288 -14.10 4.43 22.06
C LYS A 288 -14.04 5.70 22.93
N GLN A 289 -12.89 5.97 23.54
CA GLN A 289 -12.69 7.11 24.44
C GLN A 289 -11.23 7.59 24.38
N PRO A 290 -10.96 8.90 24.61
CA PRO A 290 -9.61 9.43 24.64
C PRO A 290 -8.76 8.85 25.77
N LEU A 291 -7.46 8.71 25.52
CA LEU A 291 -6.46 8.30 26.49
C LEU A 291 -6.01 9.51 27.33
N LEU A 292 -5.77 9.27 28.61
CA LEU A 292 -5.07 10.24 29.46
C LEU A 292 -3.56 10.11 29.23
N ILE A 293 -2.80 11.10 29.72
CA ILE A 293 -1.33 10.96 29.77
C ILE A 293 -0.98 9.76 30.66
N GLY A 294 -0.15 8.86 30.15
CA GLY A 294 0.22 7.63 30.83
C GLY A 294 0.83 6.57 29.92
N GLU A 295 1.07 5.39 30.49
CA GLU A 295 1.63 4.22 29.81
C GLU A 295 0.51 3.20 29.57
N TYR A 296 0.53 2.57 28.40
CA TYR A 296 -0.53 1.71 27.92
C TYR A 296 0.03 0.48 27.21
N ALA A 297 -0.81 -0.54 27.09
CA ALA A 297 -0.55 -1.68 26.22
C ALA A 297 -1.80 -2.04 25.41
N LEU A 298 -1.60 -2.34 24.14
CA LEU A 298 -2.58 -3.02 23.31
C LEU A 298 -2.52 -4.52 23.61
N ILE A 299 -3.67 -5.11 23.94
CA ILE A 299 -3.79 -6.54 24.24
C ILE A 299 -4.76 -7.21 23.27
N GLU A 300 -4.37 -8.40 22.81
CA GLU A 300 -5.27 -9.28 22.06
C GLU A 300 -6.06 -10.16 23.02
N ILE A 301 -7.38 -10.18 22.85
CA ILE A 301 -8.30 -11.02 23.60
C ILE A 301 -8.62 -12.24 22.74
N LEU A 302 -8.11 -13.38 23.17
CA LEU A 302 -8.21 -14.67 22.47
C LEU A 302 -9.57 -15.33 22.76
N SER A 303 -10.07 -15.18 23.99
CA SER A 303 -11.41 -15.59 24.42
C SER A 303 -11.88 -14.74 25.61
N PRO A 304 -13.14 -14.83 26.08
CA PRO A 304 -13.64 -14.06 27.23
C PRO A 304 -12.79 -14.18 28.51
N HIS A 305 -11.99 -15.22 28.65
CA HIS A 305 -11.14 -15.49 29.82
C HIS A 305 -9.68 -15.76 29.48
N GLU A 306 -9.27 -15.44 28.26
CA GLU A 306 -7.92 -15.71 27.77
C GLU A 306 -7.41 -14.55 26.90
N VAL A 307 -6.20 -14.09 27.18
CA VAL A 307 -5.54 -13.02 26.42
C VAL A 307 -4.14 -13.45 26.00
N ASN A 308 -3.63 -12.75 25.00
CA ASN A 308 -2.23 -12.77 24.64
C ASN A 308 -1.42 -11.87 25.59
N LEU A 309 -0.36 -12.41 26.19
CA LEU A 309 0.60 -11.71 27.05
C LEU A 309 1.71 -11.01 26.26
N ASP A 310 1.87 -11.33 24.98
CA ASP A 310 2.74 -10.60 24.08
C ASP A 310 2.03 -9.34 23.59
N VAL A 311 2.10 -8.31 24.43
CA VAL A 311 1.41 -7.04 24.24
C VAL A 311 2.29 -6.03 23.51
N TRP A 312 1.67 -5.02 22.90
CA TRP A 312 2.38 -3.88 22.31
C TRP A 312 2.24 -2.65 23.21
N ASP A 313 3.34 -2.17 23.78
CA ASP A 313 3.33 -1.06 24.72
C ASP A 313 3.59 0.29 24.05
N PHE A 314 2.94 1.33 24.56
CA PHE A 314 3.15 2.72 24.14
C PHE A 314 2.80 3.68 25.27
N GLY A 315 3.43 4.85 25.28
CA GLY A 315 3.04 5.97 26.15
C GLY A 315 2.17 6.97 25.40
N VAL A 316 1.39 7.76 26.14
CA VAL A 316 0.71 8.95 25.65
C VAL A 316 1.30 10.14 26.39
N ASN A 317 2.04 10.98 25.66
CA ASN A 317 2.67 12.17 26.20
C ASN A 317 2.84 13.22 25.09
N PRO A 318 1.96 14.24 25.03
CA PRO A 318 2.04 15.30 24.02
C PRO A 318 3.32 16.14 24.02
N ARG A 319 4.19 15.96 25.04
CA ARG A 319 5.49 16.64 25.18
C ARG A 319 6.67 15.68 25.05
N ALA A 320 6.43 14.45 24.65
CA ALA A 320 7.51 13.52 24.33
C ALA A 320 8.33 14.04 23.13
N ARG A 321 9.49 13.44 22.95
CA ARG A 321 10.26 13.62 21.73
C ARG A 321 9.63 12.77 20.64
N GLU A 322 9.88 13.16 19.39
CA GLU A 322 9.54 12.37 18.21
C GLU A 322 9.98 10.91 18.36
N ASN A 323 9.13 10.00 17.88
CA ASN A 323 9.46 8.59 17.83
C ASN A 323 10.61 8.35 16.84
N LYS A 324 11.36 7.27 17.03
CA LYS A 324 12.36 6.85 16.05
C LYS A 324 11.71 6.04 14.94
N ASP A 325 12.30 6.08 13.76
CA ASP A 325 11.94 5.23 12.62
C ASP A 325 10.46 5.39 12.19
N THR A 326 9.90 6.59 12.34
CA THR A 326 8.53 6.89 11.90
C THR A 326 8.45 7.01 10.39
N ARG A 327 7.27 6.70 9.84
CA ARG A 327 6.99 6.93 8.42
C ARG A 327 6.17 8.20 8.29
N SER A 328 6.74 9.18 7.60
CA SER A 328 6.08 10.44 7.27
C SER A 328 5.35 10.35 5.92
N PRO A 329 4.40 11.26 5.65
CA PRO A 329 3.74 11.33 4.36
C PRO A 329 4.74 11.61 3.24
N VAL A 330 4.61 10.90 2.12
CA VAL A 330 5.36 11.20 0.90
C VAL A 330 4.61 12.28 0.13
N GLU A 331 5.29 13.38 -0.22
CA GLU A 331 4.73 14.41 -1.10
C GLU A 331 4.29 13.76 -2.42
N THR A 332 3.00 13.88 -2.74
CA THR A 332 2.51 13.47 -4.06
C THR A 332 2.82 14.62 -5.02
N PRO A 333 3.62 14.39 -6.08
CA PRO A 333 4.09 15.45 -6.98
C PRO A 333 2.99 16.13 -7.80
#